data_AF-A0A1E5GP94-F1
#
_entry.id   AF-A0A1E5GP94-F1
#
_cell.length_a   1.000
_cell.length_b   1.000
_cell.length_c   1.000
_cell.angle_alpha   90.00
_cell.angle_beta   90.00
_cell.angle_gamma   90.00
#
_symmetry.space_group_name_H-M   'P 1'
#
loop_
_entity.id
_entity.type
_entity.pdbx_description
1 polymer ?
#
loop_
_entity_poly.entity_id
_entity_poly.type
_entity_poly.pdbx_seq_one_letter_code
_entity_poly.pdbx_strand_id
1 'polypeptide(L)'
;MYVYLILVRKSILIKSLKRKFIYVLVIGFSLLILLLTLATGQPLDQRIRGFLSVLLVLSFLLDSKGLSDDRLILGPFDKNGILYQDVEKMALLIKKKEIRLNYFKNGRRGPMMKFSIPLEELLAFLSERLNEEAEISILVDEDK
;
A
#
# COMPACT_ATOMS: atom_id res chain seq x y z
N MET A 1 -16.04 8.42 -1.02
CA MET A 1 -15.01 7.37 -0.86
C MET A 1 -14.06 7.29 -2.05
N TYR A 2 -14.53 6.92 -3.25
CA TYR A 2 -13.65 6.75 -4.42
C TYR A 2 -12.81 7.97 -4.80
N VAL A 3 -13.42 9.16 -4.81
CA VAL A 3 -12.71 10.42 -5.03
C VAL A 3 -11.58 10.60 -4.01
N TYR A 4 -11.86 10.33 -2.74
CA TYR A 4 -10.85 10.38 -1.67
C TYR A 4 -9.70 9.39 -1.92
N LEU A 5 -10.00 8.14 -2.28
CA LEU A 5 -8.98 7.13 -2.57
C LEU A 5 -8.10 7.53 -3.76
N ILE A 6 -8.67 8.17 -4.78
CA ILE A 6 -7.92 8.67 -5.95
C ILE A 6 -6.99 9.81 -5.53
N LEU A 7 -7.45 10.73 -4.68
CA LEU A 7 -6.65 11.84 -4.18
C LEU A 7 -5.47 11.35 -3.33
N VAL A 8 -5.71 10.44 -2.39
CA VAL A 8 -4.64 9.82 -1.56
C VAL A 8 -3.62 9.09 -2.45
N ARG A 9 -4.07 8.42 -3.51
CA ARG A 9 -3.16 7.74 -4.44
C ARG A 9 -2.28 8.69 -5.23
N LYS A 10 -2.74 9.92 -5.49
CA LYS A 10 -1.99 10.94 -6.22
C LYS A 10 -0.81 11.49 -5.40
N SER A 11 -0.88 11.45 -4.07
CA SER A 11 0.23 11.88 -3.21
C SER A 11 1.33 10.83 -3.04
N ILE A 12 1.10 9.57 -3.45
CA ILE A 12 2.12 8.52 -3.37
C ILE A 12 3.05 8.64 -4.58
N LEU A 13 4.31 8.98 -4.32
CA LEU A 13 5.37 9.10 -5.32
C LEU A 13 5.94 7.73 -5.68
N ILE A 14 6.33 6.93 -4.67
CA ILE A 14 6.89 5.59 -4.86
C ILE A 14 5.92 4.56 -4.29
N LYS A 15 5.32 3.77 -5.17
CA LYS A 15 4.29 2.78 -4.79
C LYS A 15 4.92 1.48 -4.30
N SER A 16 4.40 0.95 -3.21
CA SER A 16 4.72 -0.40 -2.76
C SER A 16 4.07 -1.44 -3.68
N LEU A 17 4.79 -2.51 -3.96
CA LEU A 17 4.31 -3.68 -4.68
C LEU A 17 3.18 -4.36 -3.91
N LYS A 18 2.09 -4.65 -4.64
CA LYS A 18 1.01 -5.52 -4.17
C LYS A 18 1.20 -6.93 -4.69
N ARG A 19 0.72 -7.91 -3.92
CA ARG A 19 0.65 -9.30 -4.38
C ARG A 19 -0.37 -9.41 -5.51
N LYS A 20 0.04 -9.95 -6.68
CA LYS A 20 -0.84 -10.16 -7.84
C LYS A 20 -2.12 -10.93 -7.48
N PHE A 21 -2.02 -11.88 -6.56
CA PHE A 21 -3.15 -12.66 -6.06
C PHE A 21 -4.31 -11.81 -5.49
N ILE A 22 -4.01 -10.65 -4.87
CA ILE A 22 -5.03 -9.76 -4.30
C ILE A 22 -5.94 -9.22 -5.41
N TYR A 23 -5.39 -8.88 -6.58
CA TYR A 23 -6.18 -8.40 -7.72
C TYR A 23 -7.17 -9.47 -8.20
N VAL A 24 -6.70 -10.71 -8.34
CA VAL A 24 -7.53 -11.85 -8.76
C VAL A 24 -8.66 -12.08 -7.77
N LEU A 25 -8.35 -12.08 -6.47
CA LEU A 25 -9.33 -12.28 -5.41
C LEU A 25 -10.40 -11.18 -5.42
N VAL A 26 -9.99 -9.91 -5.47
CA VAL A 26 -10.92 -8.77 -5.44
C VAL A 26 -11.82 -8.75 -6.68
N ILE A 27 -11.26 -9.00 -7.88
CA ILE A 27 -12.03 -9.08 -9.12
C ILE A 27 -12.99 -10.28 -9.08
N GLY A 28 -12.51 -11.45 -8.64
CA GLY A 28 -13.32 -12.66 -8.53
C GLY A 28 -14.52 -12.50 -7.61
N PHE A 29 -14.32 -11.99 -6.39
CA PHE A 29 -15.43 -11.73 -5.47
C PHE A 29 -16.39 -10.65 -5.99
N SER A 30 -15.87 -9.60 -6.63
CA SER A 30 -16.71 -8.56 -7.23
C SER A 30 -17.63 -9.12 -8.32
N LEU A 31 -17.09 -9.98 -9.19
CA LEU A 31 -17.87 -10.66 -10.23
C LEU A 31 -18.90 -11.62 -9.64
N LEU A 32 -18.52 -12.40 -8.63
CA LEU A 32 -19.44 -13.32 -7.95
C LEU A 32 -20.64 -12.58 -7.35
N ILE A 33 -20.39 -11.49 -6.61
CA ILE A 33 -21.46 -10.68 -6.00
C ILE A 33 -22.37 -10.08 -7.09
N LEU A 34 -21.77 -9.57 -8.18
CA LEU A 34 -22.52 -8.99 -9.29
C LEU A 34 -23.43 -10.03 -9.96
N LEU A 35 -22.90 -11.22 -10.27
CA LEU A 35 -23.67 -12.31 -10.88
C LEU A 35 -24.82 -12.75 -9.98
N LEU A 36 -24.58 -12.93 -8.68
CA LEU A 36 -25.62 -13.28 -7.72
C LEU A 36 -26.72 -12.21 -7.64
N THR A 37 -26.33 -10.93 -7.65
CA THR A 37 -27.27 -9.80 -7.62
C THR A 37 -28.16 -9.77 -8.87
N LEU A 38 -27.60 -10.09 -10.04
CA LEU A 38 -28.35 -10.11 -11.31
C LEU A 38 -29.24 -11.36 -11.45
N ALA A 39 -28.77 -12.52 -10.98
CA ALA A 39 -29.47 -13.79 -11.17
C ALA A 39 -30.69 -13.97 -10.24
N THR A 40 -30.71 -13.31 -9.09
CA THR A 40 -31.67 -13.62 -8.00
C THR A 40 -33.00 -12.87 -8.07
N GLY A 41 -33.32 -12.16 -9.16
CA GLY A 41 -34.63 -11.53 -9.33
C GLY A 41 -35.02 -10.55 -8.20
N GLN A 42 -34.03 -10.01 -7.49
CA GLN A 42 -34.22 -9.25 -6.25
C GLN A 42 -34.99 -7.95 -6.46
N PRO A 43 -35.69 -7.44 -5.42
CA PRO A 43 -36.26 -6.10 -5.41
C PRO A 43 -35.18 -5.02 -5.53
N LEU A 44 -35.60 -3.83 -5.97
CA LEU A 44 -34.70 -2.75 -6.40
C LEU A 44 -33.74 -2.28 -5.29
N ASP A 45 -34.20 -2.25 -4.04
CA ASP A 45 -33.40 -1.88 -2.87
C ASP A 45 -32.26 -2.89 -2.59
N GLN A 46 -32.52 -4.18 -2.77
CA GLN A 46 -31.52 -5.24 -2.61
C GLN A 46 -30.51 -5.21 -3.76
N ARG A 47 -30.96 -4.94 -4.99
CA ARG A 47 -30.05 -4.75 -6.13
C ARG A 47 -29.09 -3.59 -5.91
N ILE A 48 -29.59 -2.44 -5.44
CA ILE A 48 -28.74 -1.28 -5.11
C ILE A 48 -27.69 -1.67 -4.05
N ARG A 49 -28.09 -2.37 -2.98
CA ARG A 49 -27.15 -2.86 -1.97
C ARG A 49 -26.11 -3.82 -2.54
N GLY A 50 -26.51 -4.71 -3.45
CA GLY A 50 -25.58 -5.57 -4.19
C GLY A 50 -24.55 -4.77 -5.00
N PHE A 51 -24.99 -3.79 -5.79
CA PHE A 51 -24.09 -2.91 -6.54
C PHE A 51 -23.14 -2.11 -5.63
N LEU A 52 -23.64 -1.55 -4.53
CA LEU A 52 -22.81 -0.85 -3.55
C LEU A 52 -21.78 -1.78 -2.90
N SER A 53 -22.13 -3.05 -2.68
CA SER A 53 -21.22 -4.05 -2.15
C SER A 53 -20.10 -4.40 -3.14
N VAL A 54 -20.43 -4.52 -4.44
CA VAL A 54 -19.43 -4.68 -5.51
C VAL A 54 -18.47 -3.50 -5.54
N LEU A 55 -18.99 -2.27 -5.47
CA LEU A 55 -18.15 -1.07 -5.40
C LEU A 55 -17.26 -1.09 -4.15
N LEU A 56 -17.80 -1.44 -2.98
CA LEU A 56 -16.98 -1.54 -1.77
C LEU A 56 -15.84 -2.55 -1.93
N VAL A 57 -16.09 -3.72 -2.52
CA VAL A 57 -15.04 -4.72 -2.78
C VAL A 57 -14.02 -4.22 -3.82
N LEU A 58 -14.48 -3.62 -4.92
CA LEU A 58 -13.59 -3.03 -5.93
C LEU A 58 -12.71 -1.91 -5.38
N SER A 59 -13.14 -1.22 -4.32
CA SER A 59 -12.34 -0.16 -3.70
C SER A 59 -10.99 -0.65 -3.15
N PHE A 60 -10.85 -1.93 -2.80
CA PHE A 60 -9.57 -2.53 -2.37
C PHE A 60 -8.52 -2.57 -3.50
N LEU A 61 -8.93 -2.47 -4.77
CA LEU A 61 -7.99 -2.30 -5.88
C LEU A 61 -7.29 -0.94 -5.82
N LEU A 62 -7.98 0.07 -5.31
CA LEU A 62 -7.48 1.43 -5.15
C LEU A 62 -6.66 1.63 -3.87
N ASP A 63 -6.65 0.65 -2.97
CA ASP A 63 -5.72 0.65 -1.85
C ASP A 63 -4.29 0.84 -2.37
N SER A 64 -3.48 1.67 -1.75
CA SER A 64 -2.08 1.82 -2.13
C SER A 64 -1.29 2.25 -0.93
N LYS A 65 -0.12 1.63 -0.80
CA LYS A 65 0.87 1.93 0.21
C LYS A 65 2.11 2.44 -0.49
N GLY A 66 2.91 3.23 0.19
CA GLY A 66 4.15 3.71 -0.39
C GLY A 66 4.70 4.94 0.29
N LEU A 67 5.58 5.61 -0.44
CA LEU A 67 6.31 6.79 0.00
C LEU A 67 5.67 8.03 -0.64
N SER A 68 5.34 9.00 0.20
CA SER A 68 4.89 10.33 -0.19
C SER A 68 6.00 11.35 0.08
N ASP A 69 5.77 12.63 -0.16
CA ASP A 69 6.79 13.67 0.03
C ASP A 69 7.28 13.78 1.48
N ASP A 70 6.39 13.67 2.46
CA ASP A 70 6.68 13.92 3.88
C ASP A 70 6.40 12.73 4.79
N ARG A 71 5.77 11.67 4.26
CA ARG A 71 5.28 10.53 5.06
C ARG A 71 5.25 9.20 4.32
N LEU A 72 5.29 8.14 5.12
CA LEU A 72 4.97 6.76 4.76
C LEU A 72 3.45 6.56 4.80
N ILE A 73 2.83 6.21 3.67
CA ILE A 73 1.40 5.90 3.60
C ILE A 73 1.20 4.39 3.73
N LEU A 74 0.53 3.95 4.80
CA LEU A 74 0.43 2.52 5.14
C LEU A 74 -0.87 1.85 4.66
N GLY A 75 -1.82 2.64 4.15
CA GLY A 75 -3.11 2.14 3.70
C GLY A 75 -4.00 3.22 3.07
N PRO A 76 -5.21 2.84 2.64
CA PRO A 76 -6.07 3.68 1.80
C PRO A 76 -6.72 4.82 2.57
N PHE A 77 -6.98 4.60 3.86
CA PHE A 77 -7.62 5.56 4.76
C PHE A 77 -6.61 6.22 5.69
N ASP A 78 -5.33 5.98 5.46
CA ASP A 78 -4.24 6.51 6.28
C ASP A 78 -3.73 7.83 5.68
N LYS A 79 -4.51 8.91 5.88
CA LYS A 79 -4.11 10.26 5.43
C LYS A 79 -2.90 10.79 6.21
N ASN A 80 -2.83 10.43 7.49
CA ASN A 80 -1.82 10.95 8.39
C ASN A 80 -0.49 10.22 8.20
N GLY A 81 -0.51 8.94 7.82
CA GLY A 81 0.69 8.17 7.56
C GLY A 81 1.63 8.17 8.77
N ILE A 82 2.90 7.90 8.51
CA ILE A 82 3.99 8.13 9.46
C ILE A 82 4.94 9.14 8.85
N LEU A 83 5.11 10.29 9.50
CA LEU A 83 6.08 11.31 9.08
C LEU A 83 7.48 10.71 9.09
N TYR A 84 8.31 11.08 8.13
CA TYR A 84 9.70 10.60 8.09
C TYR A 84 10.51 11.01 9.32
N GLN A 85 10.17 12.16 9.92
CA GLN A 85 10.79 12.65 11.15
C GLN A 85 10.53 11.74 12.37
N ASP A 86 9.43 11.00 12.36
CA ASP A 86 9.07 10.08 13.45
C ASP A 86 9.72 8.69 13.30
N VAL A 87 10.50 8.48 12.24
CA VAL A 87 11.13 7.19 11.97
C VAL A 87 12.49 7.14 12.65
N GLU A 88 12.66 6.21 13.59
CA GLU A 88 13.91 6.02 14.33
C GLU A 88 14.91 5.18 13.53
N LYS A 89 14.41 4.15 12.84
CA LYS A 89 15.23 3.20 12.10
C LYS A 89 14.51 2.70 10.87
N MET A 90 15.22 2.57 9.76
CA MET A 90 14.77 1.86 8.57
C MET A 90 15.68 0.67 8.28
N ALA A 91 15.07 -0.47 7.99
CA ALA A 91 15.77 -1.68 7.58
C ALA A 91 15.38 -2.02 6.14
N LEU A 92 16.37 -2.03 5.24
CA LEU A 92 16.23 -2.34 3.83
C LEU A 92 16.84 -3.70 3.56
N LEU A 93 16.03 -4.67 3.16
CA LEU A 93 16.50 -5.99 2.73
C LEU A 93 16.41 -6.09 1.21
N ILE A 94 17.55 -6.25 0.55
CA ILE A 94 17.64 -6.41 -0.90
C ILE A 94 17.41 -7.88 -1.24
N LYS A 95 16.40 -8.16 -2.07
CA LYS A 95 16.08 -9.49 -2.58
C LYS A 95 15.92 -9.48 -4.09
N LYS A 96 16.98 -9.88 -4.82
CA LYS A 96 16.99 -9.96 -6.29
C LYS A 96 16.57 -8.65 -6.96
N LYS A 97 15.28 -8.51 -7.28
CA LYS A 97 14.68 -7.32 -7.93
C LYS A 97 13.64 -6.60 -7.04
N GLU A 98 13.53 -6.98 -5.77
CA GLU A 98 12.68 -6.30 -4.79
C GLU A 98 13.49 -5.81 -3.59
N ILE A 99 13.17 -4.62 -3.10
CA ILE A 99 13.67 -4.09 -1.83
C ILE A 99 12.53 -4.20 -0.83
N ARG A 100 12.77 -4.86 0.30
CA ARG A 100 11.83 -4.93 1.41
C ARG A 100 12.21 -3.90 2.46
N LEU A 101 11.33 -2.95 2.68
CA LEU A 101 11.52 -1.89 3.66
C LEU A 101 10.67 -2.18 4.89
N ASN A 102 11.32 -2.18 6.05
CA ASN A 102 10.67 -2.04 7.34
C ASN A 102 11.12 -0.73 7.98
N TYR A 103 10.24 -0.13 8.77
CA TYR A 103 10.57 1.02 9.60
C TYR A 103 10.23 0.73 11.06
N PHE A 104 10.86 1.47 11.95
CA PHE A 104 10.63 1.44 13.38
C PHE A 104 10.26 2.84 13.87
N LYS A 105 9.23 2.89 14.72
CA LYS A 105 8.78 4.10 15.41
C LYS A 105 8.40 3.72 16.84
N ASN A 106 8.90 4.46 17.82
CA ASN A 106 8.70 4.21 19.24
C ASN A 106 9.04 2.75 19.62
N GLY A 107 10.15 2.23 19.09
CA GLY A 107 10.58 0.84 19.30
C GLY A 107 9.68 -0.24 18.68
N ARG A 108 8.64 0.12 17.91
CA ARG A 108 7.73 -0.82 17.25
C ARG A 108 8.00 -0.93 15.76
N ARG A 109 7.99 -2.16 15.25
CA ARG A 109 8.14 -2.43 13.81
C ARG A 109 6.82 -2.16 13.07
N GLY A 110 6.90 -1.32 12.05
CA GLY A 110 5.79 -1.07 11.11
C GLY A 110 5.53 -2.24 10.16
N PRO A 111 4.47 -2.14 9.33
CA PRO A 111 4.21 -3.11 8.28
C PRO A 111 5.30 -3.05 7.20
N MET A 112 5.69 -4.22 6.70
CA MET A 112 6.67 -4.33 5.62
C MET A 112 6.11 -3.79 4.30
N MET A 113 6.88 -2.93 3.64
CA MET A 113 6.65 -2.48 2.27
C MET A 113 7.65 -3.11 1.32
N LYS A 114 7.27 -3.20 0.04
CA LYS A 114 8.08 -3.81 -1.01
C LYS A 114 8.20 -2.86 -2.18
N PHE A 115 9.38 -2.65 -2.70
CA PHE A 115 9.63 -1.75 -3.83
C PHE A 115 10.40 -2.47 -4.93
N SER A 116 10.21 -2.06 -6.17
CA SER A 116 10.93 -2.57 -7.35
C SER A 116 11.85 -1.52 -7.99
N ILE A 117 12.10 -0.41 -7.29
CA ILE A 117 13.03 0.63 -7.73
C ILE A 117 14.46 0.28 -7.32
N PRO A 118 15.48 0.85 -7.99
CA PRO A 118 16.88 0.73 -7.57
C PRO A 118 17.09 1.20 -6.12
N LEU A 119 18.09 0.63 -5.45
CA LEU A 119 18.40 1.00 -4.06
C LEU A 119 18.87 2.45 -3.98
N GLU A 120 19.65 2.89 -4.94
CA GLU A 120 20.22 4.22 -5.04
C GLU A 120 19.11 5.28 -5.11
N GLU A 121 18.10 5.05 -5.94
CA GLU A 121 16.93 5.92 -6.05
C GLU A 121 16.13 5.96 -4.75
N LEU A 122 15.96 4.81 -4.09
CA LEU A 122 15.24 4.72 -2.82
C LEU A 122 16.00 5.43 -1.70
N LEU A 123 17.31 5.25 -1.62
CA LEU A 123 18.17 5.87 -0.61
C LEU A 123 18.24 7.38 -0.82
N ALA A 124 18.41 7.86 -2.06
CA ALA A 124 18.39 9.28 -2.37
C ALA A 124 17.06 9.92 -1.97
N PHE A 125 15.94 9.23 -2.25
CA PHE A 125 14.62 9.70 -1.84
C PHE A 125 14.49 9.84 -0.32
N LEU A 126 14.99 8.86 0.44
CA LEU A 126 14.88 8.80 1.90
C LEU A 126 15.87 9.71 2.61
N SER A 127 17.10 9.87 2.10
CA SER A 127 18.16 10.66 2.75
C SER A 127 17.82 12.14 2.87
N GLU A 128 17.02 12.67 1.95
CA GLU A 128 16.56 14.07 2.00
C GLU A 128 15.42 14.29 3.00
N ARG A 129 14.76 13.22 3.48
CA ARG A 129 13.47 13.29 4.17
C ARG A 129 13.49 12.72 5.59
N LEU A 130 14.36 11.74 5.85
CA LEU A 130 14.53 11.13 7.15
C LEU A 130 15.14 12.11 8.17
N ASN A 131 14.87 11.84 9.45
CA ASN A 131 15.57 12.53 10.54
C ASN A 131 17.08 12.28 10.44
N GLU A 132 17.90 13.28 10.78
CA GLU A 132 19.38 13.18 10.78
C GLU A 132 19.88 12.05 11.70
N GLU A 133 19.12 11.76 12.76
CA GLU A 133 19.43 10.70 13.72
C GLU A 133 18.91 9.31 13.30
N ALA A 134 18.13 9.22 12.21
CA ALA A 134 17.51 7.97 11.78
C ALA A 134 18.55 7.00 11.20
N GLU A 135 18.63 5.78 11.74
CA GLU A 135 19.56 4.77 11.27
C GLU A 135 18.99 4.03 10.05
N ILE A 136 19.73 3.99 8.93
CA ILE A 136 19.39 3.15 7.77
C ILE A 136 20.30 1.91 7.77
N SER A 137 19.71 0.75 8.04
CA SER A 137 20.40 -0.55 7.97
C SER A 137 20.10 -1.24 6.64
N ILE A 138 21.14 -1.54 5.87
CA ILE A 138 21.03 -2.24 4.59
C ILE A 138 21.51 -3.67 4.77
N LEU A 139 20.63 -4.61 4.46
CA LEU A 139 20.86 -6.05 4.51
C LEU A 139 20.81 -6.57 3.07
N VAL A 140 21.92 -7.16 2.63
CA VAL A 140 21.98 -7.84 1.34
C VAL A 140 21.75 -9.32 1.59
N ASP A 141 20.70 -9.88 1.00
CA ASP A 141 20.54 -11.32 0.97
C ASP A 141 21.49 -11.86 -0.09
N GLU A 142 22.73 -12.13 0.32
CA GLU A 142 23.66 -12.92 -0.48
C GLU A 142 23.12 -14.35 -0.50
N ASP A 143 22.37 -14.67 -1.57
CA ASP A 143 21.98 -16.05 -1.90
C ASP A 143 23.26 -16.92 -1.82
N LYS A 144 23.38 -17.75 -0.77
CA LYS A 144 24.27 -18.92 -0.80
C LYS A 144 23.79 -19.91 -1.84
#